data_AF-A0A7C1W922-F1
#
_entry.id   AF-A0A7C1W922-F1
#
_cell.length_a   1.000
_cell.length_b   1.000
_cell.length_c   1.000
_cell.angle_alpha   90.00
_cell.angle_beta   90.00
_cell.angle_gamma   90.00
#
_symmetry.space_group_name_H-M   'P 1'
#
loop_
_entity.id
_entity.type
_entity.pdbx_description
1 polymer ?
#
loop_
_entity_poly.entity_id
_entity_poly.type
_entity_poly.pdbx_seq_one_letter_code
_entity_poly.pdbx_strand_id
1 'polypeptide(L)'
;MIKMRKYKCPFCGEEIEDKEIHMRYMHPEIIEKEEMKMLSEMRRQQYFLMKKLKEKNPSLYIEFLEKLSEEDNIKIKIMCIKEFILINEMHKAEEIVFKILENGDKEAYMEILVLYKNMGKKEIAIDICKKAMEKFDKNMEEFNLFIEDIERIGD
;
A
#
# COMPACT_ATOMS: atom_id res chain seq x y z
N MET A 1 17.19 30.93 42.99
CA MET A 1 15.83 30.60 42.51
C MET A 1 15.83 30.76 41.00
N ILE A 2 15.66 29.66 40.25
CA ILE A 2 15.51 29.71 38.79
C ILE A 2 14.08 30.17 38.51
N LYS A 3 13.88 31.34 37.90
CA LYS A 3 12.56 31.76 37.42
C LYS A 3 12.19 30.84 36.25
N MET A 4 11.21 29.96 36.46
CA MET A 4 10.61 29.20 35.35
C MET A 4 9.99 30.20 34.36
N ARG A 5 10.36 30.10 33.08
CA ARG A 5 9.79 30.95 32.04
C ARG A 5 8.34 30.53 31.82
N LYS A 6 7.40 31.44 32.10
CA LYS A 6 6.00 31.28 31.70
C LYS A 6 5.85 31.74 30.25
N TYR A 7 5.14 30.94 29.47
CA TYR A 7 4.81 31.19 28.07
C TYR A 7 3.33 31.49 27.98
N LYS A 8 2.93 32.33 27.02
CA LYS A 8 1.51 32.50 26.73
C LYS A 8 1.11 31.52 25.63
N CYS A 9 0.10 30.68 25.88
CA CYS A 9 -0.42 29.77 24.87
C CYS A 9 -0.98 30.58 23.69
N PRO A 10 -0.58 30.29 22.44
CA PRO A 10 -1.06 31.04 21.29
C PRO A 10 -2.51 30.70 20.89
N PHE A 11 -3.11 29.66 21.48
CA PHE A 11 -4.43 29.17 21.12
C PHE A 11 -5.52 29.55 22.13
N CYS A 12 -5.24 29.46 23.43
CA CYS A 12 -6.17 29.88 24.49
C CYS A 12 -5.75 31.16 25.23
N GLY A 13 -4.50 31.61 25.09
CA GLY A 13 -3.98 32.79 25.77
C GLY A 13 -3.57 32.60 27.22
N GLU A 14 -3.63 31.38 27.78
CA GLU A 14 -3.22 31.09 29.16
C GLU A 14 -1.71 31.20 29.38
N GLU A 15 -1.29 31.60 30.58
CA GLU A 15 0.12 31.52 31.00
C GLU A 15 0.45 30.09 31.45
N ILE A 16 1.37 29.46 30.75
CA ILE A 16 1.72 28.05 30.89
C ILE A 16 3.22 27.89 31.16
N GLU A 17 3.56 26.91 31.98
CA GLU A 17 4.96 26.58 32.30
C GLU A 17 5.52 25.49 31.38
N ASP A 18 4.66 24.56 30.95
CA ASP A 18 4.99 23.47 30.04
C ASP A 18 4.08 23.52 28.81
N LYS A 19 4.68 23.84 27.66
CA LYS A 19 3.97 23.93 26.38
C LYS A 19 3.47 22.56 25.90
N GLU A 20 4.25 21.51 26.07
CA GLU A 20 3.93 20.19 25.52
C GLU A 20 2.76 19.55 26.27
N ILE A 21 2.81 19.60 27.61
CA ILE A 21 1.71 19.11 28.46
C ILE A 21 0.44 19.92 28.20
N HIS A 22 0.52 21.25 28.19
CA HIS A 22 -0.66 22.09 27.97
C HIS A 22 -1.30 21.83 26.61
N MET A 23 -0.50 21.76 25.53
CA MET A 23 -1.02 21.47 24.19
C MET A 23 -1.71 20.10 24.14
N ARG A 24 -1.15 19.07 24.80
CA ARG A 24 -1.73 17.72 24.82
C ARG A 24 -3.09 17.63 25.48
N TYR A 25 -3.27 18.31 26.61
CA TYR A 25 -4.52 18.21 27.37
C TYR A 25 -5.56 19.25 27.01
N MET A 26 -5.14 20.48 26.66
CA MET A 26 -6.06 21.59 26.40
C MET A 26 -6.33 21.80 24.90
N HIS A 27 -5.45 21.31 24.02
CA HIS A 27 -5.55 21.50 22.57
C HIS A 27 -5.29 20.20 21.76
N PRO A 28 -5.91 19.06 22.11
CA PRO A 28 -5.66 17.79 21.42
C PRO A 28 -5.98 17.85 19.93
N GLU A 29 -7.05 18.55 19.53
CA GLU A 29 -7.46 18.71 18.13
C GLU A 29 -6.40 19.44 17.28
N ILE A 30 -5.65 20.36 17.90
CA ILE A 30 -4.59 21.10 17.21
C ILE A 30 -3.40 20.18 16.96
N ILE A 31 -3.03 19.37 17.96
CA ILE A 31 -1.97 18.37 17.81
C ILE A 31 -2.35 17.36 16.75
N GLU A 32 -3.55 16.79 16.80
CA GLU A 32 -4.02 15.81 15.82
C GLU A 32 -3.96 16.39 14.40
N LYS A 33 -4.40 17.64 14.22
CA LYS A 33 -4.33 18.32 12.92
C LYS A 33 -2.89 18.51 12.44
N GLU A 34 -1.98 18.88 13.33
CA GLU A 34 -0.55 19.04 13.00
C GLU A 34 0.08 17.68 12.66
N GLU A 35 -0.21 16.63 13.43
CA GLU A 35 0.23 15.26 13.18
C GLU A 35 -0.25 14.75 11.83
N MET A 36 -1.54 14.93 11.51
CA MET A 36 -2.09 14.54 10.21
C MET A 36 -1.45 15.32 9.05
N LYS A 37 -1.14 16.61 9.26
CA LYS A 37 -0.41 17.41 8.28
C LYS A 37 1.01 16.87 8.06
N MET A 38 1.71 16.53 9.14
CA MET A 38 3.05 15.93 9.05
C MET A 38 3.01 14.57 8.34
N LEU A 39 2.06 13.70 8.67
CA LEU A 39 1.89 12.40 8.00
C LEU A 39 1.59 12.55 6.50
N SER A 40 0.77 13.54 6.12
CA SER A 40 0.49 13.86 4.73
C SER A 40 1.73 14.33 3.98
N GLU A 41 2.53 15.19 4.62
CA GLU A 41 3.79 15.66 4.04
C GLU A 41 4.81 14.54 3.90
N MET A 42 4.96 13.68 4.91
CA MET A 42 5.83 12.49 4.85
C MET A 42 5.44 11.57 3.70
N ARG A 43 4.14 11.27 3.54
CA ARG A 43 3.64 10.45 2.43
C ARG A 43 3.99 11.06 1.08
N ARG A 44 3.84 12.38 0.93
CA ARG A 44 4.18 13.11 -0.30
C ARG A 44 5.68 13.03 -0.59
N GLN A 45 6.52 13.21 0.42
CA GLN A 45 7.98 13.12 0.28
C GLN A 45 8.42 11.70 -0.11
N GLN A 46 7.86 10.67 0.54
CA GLN A 46 8.10 9.26 0.20
C GLN A 46 7.72 8.96 -1.25
N TYR A 47 6.53 9.41 -1.69
CA TYR A 47 6.08 9.24 -3.08
C TYR A 47 7.08 9.84 -4.09
N PHE A 48 7.52 11.09 -3.86
CA PHE A 48 8.49 11.73 -4.76
C PHE A 48 9.84 11.01 -4.78
N LEU A 49 10.30 10.54 -3.62
CA LEU A 49 11.54 9.78 -3.54
C LEU A 49 11.45 8.47 -4.32
N MET A 50 10.37 7.72 -4.14
CA MET A 50 10.14 6.45 -4.87
C MET A 50 10.04 6.68 -6.37
N LYS A 51 9.29 7.70 -6.81
CA LYS A 51 9.21 8.06 -8.23
C LYS A 51 10.57 8.40 -8.81
N LYS A 52 11.36 9.23 -8.11
CA LYS A 52 12.70 9.60 -8.56
C LYS A 52 13.65 8.41 -8.57
N LEU A 53 13.54 7.49 -7.61
CA LEU A 53 14.33 6.27 -7.55
C LEU A 53 14.01 5.37 -8.76
N LYS A 54 12.73 5.16 -9.05
CA LYS A 54 12.23 4.42 -10.21
C LYS A 54 12.72 5.00 -11.54
N GLU A 55 12.69 6.32 -11.69
CA GLU A 55 13.12 7.00 -12.93
C GLU A 55 14.64 7.06 -13.10
N LYS A 56 15.40 7.28 -12.03
CA LYS A 56 16.85 7.54 -12.12
C LYS A 56 17.72 6.31 -11.89
N ASN A 57 17.27 5.38 -11.06
CA ASN A 57 18.02 4.17 -10.67
C ASN A 57 17.07 2.96 -10.60
N PRO A 58 16.53 2.50 -11.74
CA PRO A 58 15.53 1.43 -11.77
C PRO A 58 16.02 0.12 -11.13
N SER A 59 17.31 -0.22 -11.28
CA SER A 59 17.89 -1.41 -10.64
C SER A 59 17.83 -1.35 -9.11
N LEU A 60 18.11 -0.18 -8.52
CA LEU A 60 18.02 0.01 -7.07
C LEU A 60 16.56 0.03 -6.58
N TYR A 61 15.65 0.54 -7.42
CA TYR A 61 14.22 0.47 -7.13
C TYR A 61 13.73 -0.99 -7.07
N ILE A 62 14.17 -1.81 -8.03
CA ILE A 62 13.86 -3.24 -8.07
C ILE A 62 14.44 -3.96 -6.83
N GLU A 63 15.71 -3.72 -6.49
CA GLU A 63 16.34 -4.32 -5.30
C GLU A 63 15.60 -3.92 -4.00
N PHE A 64 15.14 -2.67 -3.92
CA PHE A 64 14.33 -2.21 -2.80
C PHE A 64 13.00 -2.98 -2.71
N LEU A 65 12.29 -3.16 -3.83
CA LEU A 65 11.04 -3.91 -3.86
C LEU A 65 11.23 -5.39 -3.50
N GLU A 66 12.34 -6.00 -3.92
CA GLU A 66 12.68 -7.38 -3.57
C GLU A 66 12.83 -7.53 -2.06
N LYS A 67 13.65 -6.69 -1.42
CA LYS A 67 13.82 -6.69 0.04
C LYS A 67 12.49 -6.42 0.75
N LEU A 68 11.72 -5.45 0.26
CA LEU A 68 10.43 -5.12 0.86
C LEU A 68 9.42 -6.27 0.76
N SER A 69 9.50 -7.08 -0.29
CA SER A 69 8.62 -8.25 -0.47
C SER A 69 8.90 -9.40 0.50
N GLU A 70 10.04 -9.39 1.19
CA GLU A 70 10.39 -10.39 2.20
C GLU A 70 9.59 -10.20 3.50
N GLU A 71 9.19 -8.96 3.83
CA GLU A 71 8.43 -8.59 5.03
C GLU A 71 7.16 -9.43 5.23
N ASP A 72 6.93 -9.99 6.41
CA ASP A 72 5.77 -10.85 6.71
C ASP A 72 4.46 -10.06 6.86
N ASN A 73 4.08 -9.35 5.79
CA ASN A 73 2.88 -8.56 5.69
C ASN A 73 2.29 -8.70 4.29
N ILE A 74 1.08 -9.25 4.21
CA ILE A 74 0.40 -9.51 2.93
C ILE A 74 0.15 -8.20 2.17
N LYS A 75 -0.20 -7.09 2.84
CA LYS A 75 -0.45 -5.80 2.16
C LYS A 75 0.81 -5.23 1.51
N ILE A 76 1.96 -5.39 2.17
CA ILE A 76 3.25 -5.00 1.58
C ILE A 76 3.56 -5.85 0.35
N LYS A 77 3.36 -7.18 0.43
CA LYS A 77 3.55 -8.10 -0.71
C LYS A 77 2.64 -7.76 -1.89
N ILE A 78 1.36 -7.45 -1.65
CA ILE A 78 0.41 -6.98 -2.67
C ILE A 78 0.92 -5.68 -3.32
N MET A 79 1.43 -4.73 -2.53
CA MET A 79 2.00 -3.49 -3.07
C MET A 79 3.22 -3.77 -3.96
N CYS A 80 4.10 -4.70 -3.57
CA CYS A 80 5.24 -5.09 -4.39
C CYS A 80 4.79 -5.75 -5.70
N ILE A 81 3.77 -6.62 -5.68
CA ILE A 81 3.18 -7.21 -6.91
C ILE A 81 2.70 -6.11 -7.86
N LYS A 82 1.91 -5.15 -7.35
CA LYS A 82 1.42 -3.99 -8.12
C LYS A 82 2.57 -3.24 -8.78
N GLU A 83 3.61 -2.92 -8.02
CA GLU A 83 4.75 -2.18 -8.56
C GLU A 83 5.56 -2.98 -9.58
N PHE A 84 5.78 -4.28 -9.34
CA PHE A 84 6.46 -5.15 -10.31
C PHE A 84 5.69 -5.28 -11.62
N ILE A 85 4.36 -5.38 -11.57
CA ILE A 85 3.49 -5.34 -12.76
C ILE A 85 3.68 -4.02 -13.51
N LEU A 86 3.66 -2.88 -12.80
CA LEU A 86 3.80 -1.54 -13.40
C LEU A 86 5.16 -1.30 -14.08
N ILE A 87 6.22 -1.97 -13.62
CA ILE A 87 7.55 -1.90 -14.24
C ILE A 87 7.86 -3.08 -15.17
N ASN A 88 6.85 -3.89 -15.48
CA ASN A 88 6.95 -5.06 -16.37
C ASN A 88 7.92 -6.15 -15.90
N GLU A 89 8.17 -6.24 -14.58
CA GLU A 89 8.97 -7.29 -13.94
C GLU A 89 8.05 -8.45 -13.49
N MET A 90 7.33 -9.03 -14.46
CA MET A 90 6.26 -10.00 -14.19
C MET A 90 6.75 -11.28 -13.49
N HIS A 91 7.98 -11.71 -13.74
CA HIS A 91 8.56 -12.87 -13.05
C HIS A 91 8.75 -12.62 -11.55
N LYS A 92 9.18 -11.41 -11.16
CA LYS A 92 9.33 -11.04 -9.74
C LYS A 92 7.98 -10.91 -9.04
N ALA A 93 6.97 -10.40 -9.75
CA ALA A 93 5.60 -10.42 -9.24
C ALA A 93 5.11 -11.86 -9.01
N GLU A 94 5.35 -12.77 -9.97
CA GLU A 94 4.96 -14.19 -9.89
C GLU A 94 5.61 -14.91 -8.70
N GLU A 95 6.88 -14.63 -8.38
CA GLU A 95 7.57 -15.19 -7.21
C GLU A 95 6.88 -14.84 -5.87
N ILE A 96 6.24 -13.67 -5.78
CA ILE A 96 5.53 -13.24 -4.58
C ILE A 96 4.15 -13.90 -4.49
N VAL A 97 3.49 -14.13 -5.63
CA VAL A 97 2.14 -14.74 -5.69
C VAL A 97 2.08 -16.05 -4.91
N PHE A 98 3.07 -16.93 -5.10
CA PHE A 98 3.12 -18.23 -4.41
C PHE A 98 3.14 -18.10 -2.87
N LYS A 99 3.65 -16.97 -2.35
CA LYS A 99 3.73 -16.71 -0.91
C LYS A 99 2.40 -16.22 -0.32
N ILE A 100 1.50 -15.67 -1.14
CA ILE A 100 0.26 -15.05 -0.66
C ILE A 100 -1.02 -15.70 -1.15
N LEU A 101 -1.00 -16.55 -2.18
CA LEU A 101 -2.22 -17.09 -2.81
C LEU A 101 -3.14 -17.81 -1.80
N GLU A 102 -2.57 -18.59 -0.88
CA GLU A 102 -3.35 -19.35 0.12
C GLU A 102 -4.00 -18.45 1.18
N ASN A 103 -3.28 -17.43 1.66
CA ASN A 103 -3.71 -16.55 2.75
C ASN A 103 -4.25 -15.19 2.27
N GLY A 104 -4.23 -14.94 0.97
CA GLY A 104 -4.64 -13.69 0.36
C GLY A 104 -6.13 -13.42 0.55
N ASP A 105 -6.46 -12.14 0.68
CA ASP A 105 -7.81 -11.61 0.63
C ASP A 105 -8.23 -11.35 -0.82
N LYS A 106 -9.44 -10.83 -1.01
CA LYS A 106 -9.96 -10.52 -2.35
C LYS A 106 -9.04 -9.57 -3.14
N GLU A 107 -8.40 -8.60 -2.46
CA GLU A 107 -7.46 -7.66 -3.08
C GLU A 107 -6.25 -8.43 -3.66
N ALA A 108 -5.68 -9.36 -2.89
CA ALA A 108 -4.58 -10.19 -3.37
C ALA A 108 -4.95 -10.96 -4.65
N TYR A 109 -6.13 -11.59 -4.68
CA TYR A 109 -6.58 -12.35 -5.84
C TYR A 109 -6.73 -11.47 -7.08
N MET A 110 -7.24 -10.24 -6.95
CA MET A 110 -7.36 -9.32 -8.08
C MET A 110 -5.99 -8.94 -8.68
N GLU A 111 -4.98 -8.68 -7.86
CA GLU A 111 -3.65 -8.36 -8.38
C GLU A 111 -2.97 -9.56 -9.05
N ILE A 112 -3.17 -10.75 -8.50
CA ILE A 112 -2.70 -12.00 -9.11
C ILE A 112 -3.35 -12.23 -10.47
N LEU A 113 -4.65 -11.94 -10.58
CA LEU A 113 -5.39 -12.03 -11.83
C LEU A 113 -4.88 -11.03 -12.88
N VAL A 114 -4.61 -9.79 -12.48
CA VAL A 114 -3.98 -8.78 -13.36
C VAL A 114 -2.62 -9.25 -13.85
N LEU A 115 -1.79 -9.81 -12.97
CA LEU A 115 -0.50 -10.38 -13.35
C LEU A 115 -0.66 -11.45 -14.44
N TYR A 116 -1.48 -12.47 -14.21
CA TYR A 116 -1.60 -13.59 -15.14
C TYR A 116 -2.27 -13.20 -16.47
N LYS A 117 -3.20 -12.25 -16.43
CA LYS A 117 -3.75 -11.61 -17.63
C LYS A 117 -2.65 -10.93 -18.44
N ASN A 118 -1.79 -10.14 -17.80
CA ASN A 118 -0.69 -9.44 -18.46
C ASN A 118 0.38 -10.40 -19.01
N MET A 119 0.57 -11.56 -18.37
CA MET A 119 1.45 -12.62 -18.87
C MET A 119 0.81 -13.46 -19.99
N GLY A 120 -0.46 -13.24 -20.33
CA GLY A 120 -1.20 -14.05 -21.30
C GLY A 120 -1.52 -15.47 -20.83
N LYS A 121 -1.35 -15.79 -19.54
CA LYS A 121 -1.63 -17.12 -18.97
C LYS A 121 -3.10 -17.23 -18.59
N LYS A 122 -3.98 -17.26 -19.60
CA LYS A 122 -5.43 -17.18 -19.46
C LYS A 122 -6.01 -18.30 -18.60
N GLU A 123 -5.56 -19.53 -18.84
CA GLU A 123 -6.05 -20.73 -18.16
C GLU A 123 -5.75 -20.66 -16.66
N ILE A 124 -4.56 -20.15 -16.30
CA ILE A 124 -4.16 -19.94 -14.90
C ILE A 124 -5.03 -18.87 -14.26
N ALA A 125 -5.27 -17.75 -14.95
CA ALA A 125 -6.12 -16.69 -14.44
C ALA A 125 -7.56 -17.18 -14.19
N ILE A 126 -8.12 -17.98 -15.11
CA ILE A 126 -9.46 -18.57 -14.94
C ILE A 126 -9.49 -19.54 -13.75
N ASP A 127 -8.46 -20.37 -13.56
CA ASP A 127 -8.36 -21.27 -12.40
C ASP A 127 -8.32 -20.48 -11.07
N ILE A 128 -7.60 -19.36 -11.05
CA ILE A 128 -7.51 -18.47 -9.89
C ILE A 128 -8.86 -17.80 -9.60
N CYS A 129 -9.60 -17.36 -10.62
CA CYS A 129 -10.97 -16.87 -10.43
C CYS A 129 -11.87 -17.93 -9.77
N LYS A 130 -11.80 -19.18 -10.24
CA LYS A 130 -12.58 -20.29 -9.66
C LYS A 130 -12.22 -20.53 -8.20
N LYS A 131 -10.93 -20.57 -7.87
CA LYS A 131 -10.44 -20.67 -6.48
C LYS A 131 -10.92 -19.51 -5.61
N ALA A 132 -10.89 -18.29 -6.13
CA ALA A 132 -11.37 -17.10 -5.40
C ALA A 132 -12.87 -17.21 -5.10
N MET A 133 -13.66 -17.63 -6.09
CA MET A 133 -15.10 -17.84 -5.94
C MET A 133 -15.43 -18.97 -4.95
N GLU A 134 -14.64 -20.04 -4.92
CA GLU A 134 -14.78 -21.09 -3.90
C GLU A 134 -14.46 -20.59 -2.49
N LYS A 135 -13.45 -19.72 -2.35
CA LYS A 135 -12.97 -19.22 -1.06
C LYS A 135 -13.87 -18.13 -0.47
N PHE A 136 -14.35 -17.19 -1.28
CA PHE A 136 -15.03 -15.99 -0.79
C PHE A 136 -16.55 -16.04 -1.02
N ASP A 137 -16.99 -16.17 -2.27
CA ASP A 137 -18.40 -16.36 -2.65
C ASP A 137 -18.46 -16.85 -4.11
N LYS A 138 -19.23 -17.91 -4.35
CA LYS A 138 -19.37 -18.55 -5.66
C LYS A 138 -20.00 -17.63 -6.71
N ASN A 139 -20.71 -16.59 -6.28
CA ASN A 139 -21.43 -15.67 -7.16
C ASN A 139 -20.78 -14.28 -7.25
N MET A 140 -19.48 -14.15 -6.98
CA MET A 140 -18.80 -12.87 -7.14
C MET A 140 -18.78 -12.42 -8.60
N GLU A 141 -19.63 -11.43 -8.90
CA GLU A 141 -19.77 -10.81 -10.21
C GLU A 141 -18.43 -10.32 -10.77
N GLU A 142 -17.55 -9.77 -9.92
CA GLU A 142 -16.22 -9.30 -10.32
C GLU A 142 -15.34 -10.39 -10.95
N PHE A 143 -15.35 -11.61 -10.41
CA PHE A 143 -14.55 -12.71 -10.96
C PHE A 143 -15.18 -13.31 -12.23
N ASN A 144 -16.51 -13.31 -12.31
CA ASN A 144 -17.23 -13.71 -13.53
C ASN A 144 -16.95 -12.74 -14.68
N LEU A 145 -17.07 -11.42 -14.44
CA LEU A 145 -16.71 -10.39 -15.41
C LEU A 145 -15.25 -10.49 -15.84
N PHE A 146 -14.34 -10.83 -14.91
CA PHE A 146 -12.94 -11.01 -15.25
C PHE A 146 -12.69 -12.21 -16.17
N ILE A 147 -13.42 -13.33 -15.96
CA ILE A 147 -13.37 -14.49 -16.86
C ILE A 147 -13.85 -14.10 -18.27
N GLU A 148 -15.00 -13.43 -18.37
CA GLU A 148 -15.52 -12.96 -19.66
C GLU A 148 -14.53 -12.05 -20.39
N ASP A 149 -13.87 -11.14 -19.65
CA ASP A 149 -12.86 -10.25 -20.20
C ASP A 149 -11.64 -11.00 -20.73
N ILE A 150 -11.19 -12.07 -20.05
CA ILE A 150 -10.08 -12.91 -20.52
C ILE A 150 -10.45 -13.66 -21.80
N GLU A 151 -11.65 -14.22 -21.84
CA GLU A 151 -12.16 -15.00 -22.97
C GLU A 151 -12.31 -14.13 -24.23
N ARG A 152 -12.76 -12.88 -24.08
CA ARG A 152 -12.86 -11.90 -25.19
C ARG A 152 -11.51 -11.48 -25.79
N ILE A 153 -10.41 -11.59 -25.06
CA ILE A 153 -9.05 -11.30 -25.57
C ILE A 153 -8.55 -12.47 -26.46
N GLY A 154 -9.38 -13.51 -26.70
CA GLY A 154 -9.02 -14.75 -27.39
C GLY A 154 -9.29 -14.84 -28.88
N ASP A 155 -9.91 -13.82 -29.49
CA ASP A 155 -10.26 -13.79 -30.93
C ASP A 155 -9.44 -12.74 -31.71
#